data_AF-A0A2D7TAU5-F1
#
_entry.id   AF-A0A2D7TAU5-F1
#
_cell.length_a   1.000
_cell.length_b   1.000
_cell.length_c   1.000
_cell.angle_alpha   90.00
_cell.angle_beta   90.00
_cell.angle_gamma   90.00
#
_symmetry.space_group_name_H-M   'P 1'
#
loop_
_entity.id
_entity.type
_entity.pdbx_description
1 polymer ?
#
loop_
_entity_poly.entity_id
_entity_poly.type
_entity_poly.pdbx_seq_one_letter_code
_entity_poly.pdbx_strand_id
1 'polypeptide(L)'
;TSPLGLVPRELEELWPASNYDIPVTGHWDAEEKLIVTNTLSGILKRVSFELIINHSGFDLGSEFCGINVIETTNDNFSEEIEKAKKELNLENEAPKTKRMIEYHTISNWNYGNSNWLEGSKLVGKGPHWKIEKSGKPFARWNHLNSSFSFSKASLPVLAETNTLPFARIKLPDNWNGDVFGPMIISSDESIRVGDVVLLFDEEDVLIGSGIAQAPAWEWNNGCGRLAKIRHRL
;
A
#
# COMPACT_ATOMS: atom_id res chain seq x y z
N THR A 1 -8.11 15.52 8.43
CA THR A 1 -9.22 14.62 8.83
C THR A 1 -9.05 14.22 10.28
N SER A 2 -10.11 13.94 11.03
CA SER A 2 -10.03 13.49 12.43
C SER A 2 -10.66 12.08 12.53
N PRO A 3 -10.05 11.12 13.26
CA PRO A 3 -8.90 11.25 14.16
C PRO A 3 -7.52 11.07 13.49
N LEU A 4 -7.45 10.69 12.21
CA LEU A 4 -6.18 10.32 11.56
C LEU A 4 -5.20 11.51 11.35
N GLY A 5 -5.67 12.75 11.50
CA GLY A 5 -4.92 13.96 11.24
C GLY A 5 -4.75 14.22 9.74
N LEU A 6 -3.81 13.53 9.11
CA LEU A 6 -3.43 13.69 7.72
C LEU A 6 -3.29 12.32 7.04
N VAL A 7 -3.91 12.18 5.87
CA VAL A 7 -3.81 10.97 5.05
C VAL A 7 -3.26 11.37 3.67
N PRO A 8 -2.08 10.88 3.26
CA PRO A 8 -1.59 11.07 1.89
C PRO A 8 -2.60 10.52 0.88
N ARG A 9 -2.76 11.21 -0.25
CA ARG A 9 -3.77 10.87 -1.27
C ARG A 9 -3.62 9.42 -1.75
N GLU A 10 -2.39 8.96 -1.86
CA GLU A 10 -2.02 7.64 -2.35
C GLU A 10 -2.44 6.50 -1.39
N LEU A 11 -2.71 6.81 -0.13
CA LEU A 11 -3.09 5.84 0.91
C LEU A 11 -4.56 5.95 1.31
N GLU A 12 -5.33 6.81 0.65
CA GLU A 12 -6.74 7.08 0.98
C GLU A 12 -7.64 5.84 0.77
N GLU A 13 -7.28 4.96 -0.17
CA GLU A 13 -8.00 3.70 -0.42
C GLU A 13 -7.68 2.60 0.63
N LEU A 14 -6.82 2.85 1.62
CA LEU A 14 -6.41 1.84 2.61
C LEU A 14 -7.13 1.98 3.95
N TRP A 15 -7.29 0.85 4.64
CA TRP A 15 -7.67 0.86 6.05
C TRP A 15 -6.56 1.52 6.90
N PRO A 16 -6.89 2.36 7.90
CA PRO A 16 -8.24 2.71 8.33
C PRO A 16 -8.87 3.87 7.55
N ALA A 17 -8.12 4.61 6.74
CA ALA A 17 -8.58 5.83 6.06
C ALA A 17 -9.84 5.65 5.19
N SER A 18 -9.97 4.54 4.47
CA SER A 18 -11.15 4.26 3.65
C SER A 18 -12.38 3.79 4.43
N ASN A 19 -12.26 3.53 5.74
CA ASN A 19 -13.25 2.77 6.50
C ASN A 19 -13.59 3.33 7.88
N TYR A 20 -13.14 4.55 8.21
CA TYR A 20 -13.61 5.23 9.42
C TYR A 20 -14.87 6.04 9.09
N ASP A 21 -15.88 5.92 9.95
CA ASP A 21 -17.07 6.77 9.96
C ASP A 21 -17.27 7.22 11.41
N ILE A 22 -16.70 8.36 11.75
CA ILE A 22 -16.70 8.91 13.10
C ILE A 22 -17.34 10.30 13.02
N PRO A 23 -18.41 10.57 13.80
CA PRO A 23 -19.01 11.90 13.81
C PRO A 23 -18.02 12.91 14.36
N VAL A 24 -17.88 14.04 13.65
CA VAL A 24 -17.05 15.16 14.08
C VAL A 24 -17.92 16.31 14.55
N THR A 25 -17.40 17.10 15.49
CA THR A 25 -18.08 18.28 16.04
C THR A 25 -18.09 19.47 15.06
N GLY A 26 -17.25 19.42 14.02
CA GLY A 26 -17.00 20.56 13.13
C GLY A 26 -16.08 21.62 13.74
N HIS A 27 -15.58 21.40 14.95
CA HIS A 27 -14.64 22.28 15.63
C HIS A 27 -13.33 21.55 15.89
N TRP A 28 -12.24 22.14 15.41
CA TRP A 28 -10.89 21.65 15.66
C TRP A 28 -10.41 22.12 17.03
N ASP A 29 -10.26 21.18 17.97
CA ASP A 29 -9.66 21.48 19.27
C ASP A 29 -8.13 21.63 19.18
N ALA A 30 -7.50 21.97 20.30
CA ALA A 30 -6.05 22.21 20.35
C ALA A 30 -5.24 20.91 20.15
N GLU A 31 -5.75 19.76 20.59
CA GLU A 31 -5.08 18.47 20.47
C GLU A 31 -5.14 17.97 19.02
N GLU A 32 -6.30 18.06 18.38
CA GLU A 32 -6.47 17.70 16.98
C GLU A 32 -5.59 18.56 16.06
N LYS A 33 -5.52 19.88 16.32
CA LYS A 33 -4.60 20.79 15.62
C LYS A 33 -3.14 20.37 15.78
N LEU A 34 -2.75 19.96 16.99
CA LEU A 34 -1.41 19.48 17.28
C LEU A 34 -1.10 18.17 16.54
N ILE A 35 -2.05 17.23 16.48
CA ILE A 35 -1.92 15.97 15.73
C ILE A 35 -1.69 16.26 14.24
N VAL A 36 -2.50 17.14 13.63
CA VAL A 36 -2.37 17.50 12.21
C VAL A 36 -1.01 18.13 11.93
N THR A 37 -0.63 19.16 12.70
CA THR A 37 0.61 19.91 12.49
C THR A 37 1.87 19.06 12.72
N ASN A 38 1.86 18.17 13.73
CA ASN A 38 2.95 17.23 13.97
C ASN A 38 3.08 16.19 12.86
N THR A 39 1.95 15.66 12.38
CA THR A 39 1.93 14.68 11.28
C THR A 39 2.44 15.30 9.99
N LEU A 40 1.97 16.51 9.65
CA LEU A 40 2.45 17.27 8.50
C LEU A 40 3.96 17.52 8.61
N SER A 41 4.43 18.04 9.75
CA SER A 41 5.86 18.26 9.99
C SER A 41 6.70 16.99 9.84
N GLY A 42 6.17 15.85 10.27
CA GLY A 42 6.83 14.55 10.13
C GLY A 42 6.99 14.11 8.67
N ILE A 43 5.99 14.39 7.82
CA ILE A 43 6.03 14.10 6.38
C ILE A 43 6.99 15.04 5.67
N LEU A 44 6.89 16.35 5.92
CA LEU A 44 7.74 17.36 5.27
C LEU A 44 9.23 17.19 5.59
N LYS A 45 9.58 16.61 6.74
CA LYS A 45 10.97 16.26 7.09
C LYS A 45 11.51 15.03 6.35
N ARG A 46 10.63 14.17 5.83
CA ARG A 46 11.00 12.92 5.13
C ARG A 46 10.91 13.07 3.63
N VAL A 47 10.10 14.00 3.15
CA VAL A 47 9.82 14.23 1.73
C VAL A 47 10.14 15.68 1.41
N SER A 48 10.99 15.89 0.41
CA SER A 48 11.43 17.22 -0.02
C SER A 48 10.38 17.90 -0.89
N PHE A 49 9.38 18.53 -0.26
CA PHE A 49 8.45 19.41 -0.97
C PHE A 49 9.07 20.79 -1.19
N GLU A 50 8.87 21.37 -2.37
CA GLU A 50 9.37 22.71 -2.73
C GLU A 50 8.39 23.83 -2.34
N LEU A 51 7.09 23.52 -2.30
CA LEU A 51 6.01 24.49 -2.09
C LEU A 51 4.81 23.82 -1.44
N ILE A 52 4.15 24.52 -0.50
CA ILE A 52 2.88 24.11 0.08
C ILE A 52 1.78 25.06 -0.42
N ILE A 53 0.77 24.51 -1.10
CA ILE A 53 -0.47 25.23 -1.37
C ILE A 53 -1.48 24.80 -0.31
N ASN A 54 -1.70 25.67 0.67
CA ASN A 54 -2.57 25.36 1.79
C ASN A 54 -4.01 25.75 1.47
N HIS A 55 -4.88 24.74 1.42
CA HIS A 55 -6.34 24.90 1.27
C HIS A 55 -7.10 24.20 2.41
N SER A 56 -6.45 24.03 3.55
CA SER A 56 -6.98 23.23 4.66
C SER A 56 -7.83 24.03 5.65
N GLY A 57 -7.74 25.36 5.62
CA GLY A 57 -8.32 26.25 6.62
C GLY A 57 -7.53 26.34 7.94
N PHE A 58 -6.42 25.61 8.06
CA PHE A 58 -5.43 25.83 9.12
C PHE A 58 -4.53 26.98 8.72
N ASP A 59 -4.16 27.85 9.67
CA ASP A 59 -3.14 28.87 9.45
C ASP A 59 -1.75 28.23 9.63
N LEU A 60 -1.03 28.07 8.52
CA LEU A 60 0.35 27.58 8.52
C LEU A 60 1.38 28.72 8.42
N GLY A 61 0.92 29.97 8.31
CA GLY A 61 1.76 31.13 8.05
C GLY A 61 2.31 31.18 6.62
N SER A 62 3.28 32.08 6.37
CA SER A 62 3.96 32.20 5.06
C SER A 62 5.03 31.14 4.82
N GLU A 63 5.46 30.45 5.87
CA GLU A 63 6.47 29.40 5.83
C GLU A 63 6.15 28.36 6.91
N PHE A 64 6.26 27.09 6.54
CA PHE A 64 6.07 25.97 7.47
C PHE A 64 7.16 24.92 7.27
N CYS A 65 7.89 24.61 8.34
CA CYS A 65 9.03 23.68 8.32
C CYS A 65 10.11 24.04 7.27
N GLY A 66 10.36 25.32 7.00
CA GLY A 66 11.35 25.76 6.01
C GLY A 66 10.86 25.72 4.57
N ILE A 67 9.55 25.52 4.35
CA ILE A 67 8.94 25.44 3.02
C ILE A 67 7.97 26.61 2.88
N ASN A 68 8.03 27.30 1.74
CA ASN A 68 7.13 28.39 1.42
C ASN A 68 5.68 27.89 1.38
N VAL A 69 4.78 28.66 1.99
CA VAL A 69 3.35 28.37 2.04
C VAL A 69 2.58 29.45 1.31
N ILE A 70 1.72 29.04 0.38
CA ILE A 70 0.69 29.87 -0.23
C ILE A 70 -0.64 29.52 0.40
N GLU A 71 -1.16 30.42 1.22
CA GLU A 71 -2.50 30.30 1.80
C GLU A 71 -3.57 30.61 0.75
N THR A 72 -4.53 29.69 0.58
CA THR A 72 -5.58 29.80 -0.44
C THR A 72 -6.98 29.73 0.16
N THR A 73 -7.90 30.41 -0.53
CA THR A 73 -9.34 30.40 -0.28
C THR A 73 -10.05 29.89 -1.53
N ASN A 74 -11.37 29.72 -1.46
CA ASN A 74 -12.17 29.30 -2.61
C ASN A 74 -12.04 30.25 -3.81
N ASP A 75 -11.72 31.52 -3.57
CA ASP A 75 -11.68 32.55 -4.61
C ASP A 75 -10.37 32.54 -5.40
N ASN A 76 -9.24 32.20 -4.77
CA ASN A 76 -7.91 32.28 -5.40
C ASN A 76 -7.25 30.91 -5.67
N PHE A 77 -7.79 29.80 -5.16
CA PHE A 77 -7.17 28.48 -5.24
C PHE A 77 -6.76 28.08 -6.68
N SER A 78 -7.68 28.22 -7.65
CA SER A 78 -7.41 27.87 -9.05
C SER A 78 -6.31 28.73 -9.68
N GLU A 79 -6.26 30.02 -9.35
CA GLU A 79 -5.26 30.94 -9.88
C GLU A 79 -3.86 30.62 -9.34
N GLU A 80 -3.75 30.40 -8.03
CA GLU A 80 -2.48 30.08 -7.36
C GLU A 80 -1.93 28.71 -7.82
N ILE A 81 -2.79 27.73 -8.06
CA ILE A 81 -2.38 26.44 -8.64
C ILE A 81 -1.76 26.63 -10.04
N GLU A 82 -2.38 27.44 -10.91
CA GLU A 82 -1.85 27.66 -12.25
C GLU A 82 -0.58 28.51 -12.25
N LYS A 83 -0.42 29.44 -11.30
CA LYS A 83 0.86 30.15 -11.07
C LYS A 83 1.95 29.18 -10.64
N ALA A 84 1.70 28.37 -9.60
CA ALA A 84 2.66 27.41 -9.08
C ALA A 84 3.10 26.39 -10.15
N LYS A 85 2.16 25.89 -10.96
CA LYS A 85 2.49 24.99 -12.08
C LYS A 85 3.44 25.64 -13.09
N LYS A 86 3.23 26.92 -13.42
CA LYS A 86 4.11 27.65 -14.36
C LYS A 86 5.48 27.91 -13.76
N GLU A 87 5.54 28.35 -12.51
CA GLU A 87 6.81 28.65 -11.82
C GLU A 87 7.67 27.40 -11.63
N LEU A 88 7.05 26.27 -11.27
CA LEU A 88 7.72 24.99 -11.06
C LEU A 88 7.84 24.14 -12.34
N ASN A 89 7.41 24.66 -13.49
CA ASN A 89 7.39 23.96 -14.79
C ASN A 89 6.73 22.56 -14.70
N LEU A 90 5.61 22.44 -14.00
CA LEU A 90 4.90 21.18 -13.80
C LEU A 90 3.96 20.87 -14.97
N GLU A 91 4.03 19.63 -15.44
CA GLU A 91 3.09 19.09 -16.42
C GLU A 91 1.96 18.30 -15.75
N ASN A 92 0.81 18.20 -16.41
CA ASN A 92 -0.27 17.36 -15.91
C ASN A 92 0.09 15.88 -16.10
N GLU A 93 0.05 15.12 -15.01
CA GLU A 93 0.28 13.69 -15.06
C GLU A 93 -0.89 12.94 -15.71
N ALA A 94 -0.56 11.96 -16.56
CA ALA A 94 -1.56 11.04 -17.08
C ALA A 94 -2.19 10.21 -15.94
N PRO A 95 -3.49 9.87 -16.00
CA PRO A 95 -4.17 9.10 -14.94
C PRO A 95 -3.49 7.78 -14.57
N LYS A 96 -2.88 7.11 -15.55
CA LYS A 96 -2.12 5.87 -15.32
C LYS A 96 -0.82 6.11 -14.57
N THR A 97 -0.12 7.21 -14.84
CA THR A 97 1.10 7.57 -14.12
C THR A 97 0.78 7.83 -12.66
N LYS A 98 -0.22 8.66 -12.40
CA LYS A 98 -0.72 8.93 -11.05
C LYS A 98 -1.10 7.64 -10.31
N ARG A 99 -1.87 6.76 -10.95
CA ARG A 99 -2.25 5.47 -10.35
C ARG A 99 -1.05 4.55 -10.11
N MET A 100 -0.02 4.63 -10.95
CA MET A 100 1.19 3.85 -10.74
C MET A 100 1.99 4.38 -9.55
N ILE A 101 2.12 5.69 -9.38
CA ILE A 101 2.71 6.31 -8.17
C ILE A 101 1.95 5.85 -6.92
N GLU A 102 0.62 5.85 -6.97
CA GLU A 102 -0.25 5.34 -5.91
C GLU A 102 0.05 3.86 -5.60
N TYR A 103 0.16 2.99 -6.60
CA TYR A 103 0.49 1.58 -6.39
C TYR A 103 1.91 1.35 -5.83
N HIS A 104 2.90 2.14 -6.23
CA HIS A 104 4.22 2.09 -5.59
C HIS A 104 4.13 2.45 -4.10
N THR A 105 3.37 3.49 -3.78
CA THR A 105 3.18 3.97 -2.39
C THR A 105 2.44 2.94 -1.54
N ILE A 106 1.33 2.38 -2.05
CA ILE A 106 0.57 1.31 -1.39
C ILE A 106 1.43 0.06 -1.21
N SER A 107 2.24 -0.30 -2.21
CA SER A 107 3.15 -1.44 -2.12
C SER A 107 4.19 -1.23 -1.03
N ASN A 108 4.85 -0.07 -0.98
CA ASN A 108 5.81 0.25 0.07
C ASN A 108 5.14 0.22 1.46
N TRP A 109 3.90 0.70 1.58
CA TRP A 109 3.15 0.66 2.83
C TRP A 109 2.83 -0.77 3.29
N ASN A 110 2.32 -1.61 2.38
CA ASN A 110 1.88 -2.96 2.72
C ASN A 110 3.04 -3.97 2.86
N TYR A 111 4.10 -3.79 2.06
CA TYR A 111 5.13 -4.82 1.82
C TYR A 111 6.55 -4.33 2.10
N GLY A 112 6.73 -3.04 2.41
CA GLY A 112 8.05 -2.44 2.66
C GLY A 112 8.89 -2.18 1.39
N ASN A 113 8.43 -2.60 0.22
CA ASN A 113 9.06 -2.28 -1.07
C ASN A 113 8.04 -2.28 -2.21
N SER A 114 8.48 -1.84 -3.39
CA SER A 114 7.67 -1.82 -4.62
C SER A 114 8.40 -2.39 -5.83
N ASN A 115 9.50 -3.12 -5.60
CA ASN A 115 10.40 -3.60 -6.66
C ASN A 115 9.70 -4.59 -7.60
N TRP A 116 8.68 -5.31 -7.12
CA TRP A 116 7.89 -6.21 -7.97
C TRP A 116 7.16 -5.49 -9.12
N LEU A 117 6.92 -4.18 -9.00
CA LEU A 117 6.27 -3.35 -10.01
C LEU A 117 7.22 -2.89 -11.13
N GLU A 118 8.54 -3.07 -10.98
CA GLU A 118 9.51 -2.65 -12.00
C GLU A 118 9.22 -3.32 -13.36
N GLY A 119 9.26 -2.53 -14.43
CA GLY A 119 8.93 -3.00 -15.78
C GLY A 119 7.47 -3.39 -16.01
N SER A 120 6.58 -3.09 -15.05
CA SER A 120 5.14 -3.28 -15.22
C SER A 120 4.46 -2.05 -15.84
N LYS A 121 3.26 -2.26 -16.39
CA LYS A 121 2.43 -1.19 -16.95
C LYS A 121 0.95 -1.41 -16.66
N LEU A 122 0.21 -0.31 -16.62
CA LEU A 122 -1.25 -0.32 -16.46
C LEU A 122 -1.96 -0.47 -17.81
N VAL A 123 -2.83 -1.46 -17.93
CA VAL A 123 -3.61 -1.74 -19.15
C VAL A 123 -5.12 -1.83 -18.87
N GLY A 124 -5.91 -1.69 -19.94
CA GLY A 124 -7.36 -1.69 -19.87
C GLY A 124 -7.97 -0.32 -19.59
N LYS A 125 -9.25 -0.31 -19.18
CA LYS A 125 -10.02 0.90 -18.88
C LYS A 125 -9.94 1.23 -17.39
N GLY A 126 -9.81 2.51 -17.07
CA GLY A 126 -9.83 2.98 -15.69
C GLY A 126 -11.25 2.94 -15.09
N PRO A 127 -11.38 3.01 -13.75
CA PRO A 127 -10.28 3.04 -12.77
C PRO A 127 -9.68 1.66 -12.47
N HIS A 128 -10.31 0.58 -12.92
CA HIS A 128 -9.93 -0.81 -12.63
C HIS A 128 -8.88 -1.37 -13.62
N TRP A 129 -7.73 -0.71 -13.72
CA TRP A 129 -6.64 -1.18 -14.57
C TRP A 129 -6.05 -2.50 -14.07
N LYS A 130 -5.53 -3.30 -15.02
CA LYS A 130 -4.69 -4.46 -14.72
C LYS A 130 -3.22 -4.03 -14.74
N ILE A 131 -2.42 -4.65 -13.90
CA ILE A 131 -0.96 -4.54 -13.92
C ILE A 131 -0.44 -5.70 -14.78
N GLU A 132 0.24 -5.37 -15.88
CA GLU A 132 0.89 -6.34 -16.76
C GLU A 132 2.40 -6.19 -16.71
N LYS A 133 3.11 -7.32 -16.82
CA LYS A 133 4.56 -7.37 -16.97
C LYS A 133 4.88 -8.32 -18.12
N SER A 134 5.68 -7.87 -19.09
CA SER A 134 6.02 -8.63 -20.31
C SER A 134 4.79 -9.21 -21.05
N GLY A 135 3.69 -8.44 -21.12
CA GLY A 135 2.46 -8.83 -21.81
C GLY A 135 1.62 -9.91 -21.11
N LYS A 136 1.95 -10.29 -19.87
CA LYS A 136 1.19 -11.25 -19.06
C LYS A 136 0.51 -10.56 -17.89
N PRO A 137 -0.71 -11.00 -17.49
CA PRO A 137 -1.35 -10.52 -16.27
C PRO A 137 -0.46 -10.76 -15.05
N PHE A 138 -0.15 -9.70 -14.31
CA PHE A 138 0.80 -9.75 -13.19
C PHE A 138 0.09 -9.55 -11.86
N ALA A 139 -0.71 -8.49 -11.76
CA ALA A 139 -1.56 -8.23 -10.61
C ALA A 139 -2.75 -7.38 -11.00
N ARG A 140 -3.68 -7.20 -10.05
CA ARG A 140 -4.71 -6.17 -10.11
C ARG A 140 -4.97 -5.65 -8.71
N TRP A 141 -5.32 -4.38 -8.60
CA TRP A 141 -5.84 -3.84 -7.36
C TRP A 141 -7.27 -4.35 -7.11
N ASN A 142 -7.58 -4.73 -5.88
CA ASN A 142 -8.91 -5.11 -5.46
C ASN A 142 -9.42 -4.09 -4.44
N HIS A 143 -10.35 -3.23 -4.89
CA HIS A 143 -10.91 -2.16 -4.07
C HIS A 143 -11.80 -2.65 -2.92
N LEU A 144 -12.30 -3.90 -2.97
CA LEU A 144 -13.16 -4.42 -1.91
C LEU A 144 -12.39 -4.77 -0.64
N ASN A 145 -11.13 -5.16 -0.77
CA ASN A 145 -10.28 -5.56 0.34
C ASN A 145 -8.97 -4.77 0.40
N SER A 146 -8.90 -3.65 -0.33
CA SER A 146 -7.74 -2.75 -0.43
C SER A 146 -6.41 -3.49 -0.51
N SER A 147 -6.30 -4.43 -1.46
CA SER A 147 -5.12 -5.28 -1.61
C SER A 147 -4.80 -5.61 -3.07
N PHE A 148 -3.56 -6.01 -3.33
CA PHE A 148 -3.17 -6.56 -4.62
C PHE A 148 -3.56 -8.03 -4.75
N SER A 149 -4.29 -8.32 -5.83
CA SER A 149 -4.51 -9.69 -6.29
C SER A 149 -3.42 -10.06 -7.29
N PHE A 150 -2.41 -10.77 -6.80
CA PHE A 150 -1.30 -11.31 -7.57
C PHE A 150 -1.73 -12.49 -8.45
N SER A 151 -1.10 -12.63 -9.62
CA SER A 151 -1.28 -13.80 -10.50
C SER A 151 -0.24 -14.88 -10.21
N LYS A 152 -0.49 -16.12 -10.65
CA LYS A 152 0.51 -17.21 -10.62
C LYS A 152 1.86 -16.81 -11.25
N ALA A 153 1.83 -16.00 -12.32
CA ALA A 153 3.03 -15.57 -13.03
C ALA A 153 3.88 -14.53 -12.26
N SER A 154 3.31 -13.89 -11.22
CA SER A 154 4.04 -12.91 -10.41
C SER A 154 4.82 -13.51 -9.25
N LEU A 155 4.52 -14.75 -8.84
CA LEU A 155 5.11 -15.37 -7.64
C LEU A 155 6.65 -15.44 -7.68
N PRO A 156 7.31 -15.81 -8.80
CA PRO A 156 8.77 -15.84 -8.84
C PRO A 156 9.40 -14.47 -8.57
N VAL A 157 8.85 -13.40 -9.13
CA VAL A 157 9.34 -12.03 -8.93
C VAL A 157 9.06 -11.55 -7.50
N LEU A 158 7.91 -11.91 -6.93
CA LEU A 158 7.57 -11.55 -5.55
C LEU A 158 8.51 -12.24 -4.55
N ALA A 159 8.93 -13.48 -4.85
CA ALA A 159 9.95 -14.19 -4.09
C ALA A 159 11.33 -13.54 -4.24
N GLU A 160 11.77 -13.27 -5.48
CA GLU A 160 13.07 -12.65 -5.76
C GLU A 160 13.22 -11.27 -5.09
N THR A 161 12.14 -10.50 -5.03
CA THR A 161 12.11 -9.16 -4.44
C THR A 161 11.81 -9.15 -2.94
N ASN A 162 11.60 -10.32 -2.30
CA ASN A 162 11.17 -10.45 -0.91
C ASN A 162 9.97 -9.54 -0.58
N THR A 163 8.98 -9.48 -1.49
CA THR A 163 7.81 -8.60 -1.32
C THR A 163 6.80 -9.18 -0.33
N LEU A 164 6.61 -10.49 -0.34
CA LEU A 164 5.58 -11.16 0.46
C LEU A 164 6.23 -12.03 1.52
N PRO A 165 5.56 -12.22 2.68
CA PRO A 165 6.04 -13.18 3.67
C PRO A 165 6.00 -14.60 3.10
N PHE A 166 6.82 -15.49 3.66
CA PHE A 166 6.93 -16.88 3.23
C PHE A 166 6.66 -17.90 4.34
N ALA A 167 6.40 -19.14 3.92
CA ALA A 167 6.48 -20.31 4.76
C ALA A 167 7.12 -21.48 4.01
N ARG A 168 8.04 -22.17 4.69
CA ARG A 168 8.58 -23.46 4.24
C ARG A 168 7.72 -24.58 4.80
N ILE A 169 7.31 -25.48 3.93
CA ILE A 169 6.43 -26.58 4.31
C ILE A 169 7.01 -27.91 3.86
N LYS A 170 6.89 -28.91 4.74
CA LYS A 170 7.13 -30.30 4.42
C LYS A 170 5.95 -30.81 3.60
N LEU A 171 6.21 -31.19 2.35
CA LEU A 171 5.18 -31.69 1.45
C LEU A 171 4.94 -33.19 1.70
N PRO A 172 3.70 -33.61 1.99
CA PRO A 172 3.36 -35.02 1.92
C PRO A 172 3.30 -35.48 0.46
N ASP A 173 3.53 -36.78 0.23
CA ASP A 173 3.38 -37.39 -1.10
C ASP A 173 2.00 -37.08 -1.69
N ASN A 174 1.97 -36.64 -2.96
CA ASN A 174 0.76 -36.23 -3.67
C ASN A 174 -0.08 -35.15 -2.95
N TRP A 175 0.58 -34.17 -2.33
CA TRP A 175 -0.11 -33.09 -1.61
C TRP A 175 -1.18 -32.41 -2.45
N ASN A 176 -2.43 -32.58 -2.01
CA ASN A 176 -3.60 -31.90 -2.54
C ASN A 176 -4.42 -31.37 -1.36
N GLY A 177 -4.30 -30.08 -1.09
CA GLY A 177 -5.01 -29.47 0.04
C GLY A 177 -4.46 -28.10 0.42
N ASP A 178 -4.93 -27.61 1.56
CA ASP A 178 -4.47 -26.40 2.23
C ASP A 178 -3.19 -26.67 3.05
N VAL A 179 -2.58 -25.62 3.61
CA VAL A 179 -1.42 -25.75 4.51
C VAL A 179 -1.90 -25.87 5.95
N PHE A 180 -1.42 -26.88 6.66
CA PHE A 180 -1.76 -27.16 8.06
C PHE A 180 -0.52 -27.09 8.95
N GLY A 181 -0.72 -26.82 10.24
CA GLY A 181 0.36 -26.73 11.24
C GLY A 181 1.45 -27.81 11.16
N PRO A 182 1.11 -29.11 11.08
CA PRO A 182 2.09 -30.18 11.01
C PRO A 182 3.00 -30.16 9.76
N MET A 183 2.65 -29.38 8.74
CA MET A 183 3.46 -29.21 7.54
C MET A 183 4.52 -28.13 7.71
N ILE A 184 4.41 -27.21 8.67
CA ILE A 184 5.31 -26.06 8.76
C ILE A 184 6.71 -26.49 9.22
N ILE A 185 7.73 -26.10 8.46
CA ILE A 185 9.14 -26.20 8.83
C ILE A 185 9.61 -24.87 9.41
N SER A 186 9.30 -23.77 8.73
CA SER A 186 9.58 -22.39 9.18
C SER A 186 8.62 -21.42 8.49
N SER A 187 8.45 -20.24 9.05
CA SER A 187 7.60 -19.19 8.49
C SER A 187 8.05 -17.81 8.96
N ASP A 188 7.71 -16.77 8.21
CA ASP A 188 7.96 -15.40 8.62
C ASP A 188 7.14 -14.97 9.85
N GLU A 189 7.78 -14.29 10.77
CA GLU A 189 7.15 -13.75 11.99
C GLU A 189 6.22 -12.56 11.70
N SER A 190 6.28 -12.00 10.48
CA SER A 190 5.45 -10.88 10.06
C SER A 190 4.08 -11.28 9.51
N ILE A 191 3.78 -12.58 9.33
CA ILE A 191 2.52 -13.05 8.73
C ILE A 191 1.31 -12.55 9.55
N ARG A 192 0.37 -11.93 8.85
CA ARG A 192 -0.94 -11.53 9.36
C ARG A 192 -2.05 -12.30 8.67
N VAL A 193 -3.21 -12.39 9.34
CA VAL A 193 -4.41 -13.00 8.76
C VAL A 193 -4.79 -12.23 7.49
N GLY A 194 -5.00 -12.96 6.39
CA GLY A 194 -5.34 -12.38 5.09
C GLY A 194 -4.14 -12.10 4.17
N ASP A 195 -2.91 -12.18 4.67
CA ASP A 195 -1.72 -12.00 3.85
C ASP A 195 -1.62 -13.07 2.76
N VAL A 196 -1.09 -12.68 1.61
CA VAL A 196 -0.63 -13.64 0.60
C VAL A 196 0.75 -14.13 1.04
N VAL A 197 0.86 -15.42 1.32
CA VAL A 197 2.10 -16.08 1.77
C VAL A 197 2.67 -16.90 0.63
N LEU A 198 3.95 -16.70 0.32
CA LEU A 198 4.70 -17.54 -0.61
C LEU A 198 5.04 -18.87 0.06
N LEU A 199 4.85 -19.97 -0.68
CA LEU A 199 5.08 -21.31 -0.15
C LEU A 199 6.31 -21.91 -0.81
N PHE A 200 7.21 -22.39 0.02
CA PHE A 200 8.43 -23.09 -0.37
C PHE A 200 8.41 -24.50 0.19
N ASP A 201 9.02 -25.45 -0.51
CA ASP A 201 9.23 -26.80 0.03
C ASP A 201 10.48 -26.87 0.93
N GLU A 202 10.88 -28.09 1.30
CA GLU A 202 12.05 -28.35 2.14
C GLU A 202 13.40 -28.09 1.43
N GLU A 203 13.40 -27.94 0.10
CA GLU A 203 14.57 -27.65 -0.73
C GLU A 203 14.63 -26.17 -1.16
N ASP A 204 13.85 -25.28 -0.50
CA ASP A 204 13.73 -23.86 -0.83
C ASP A 204 13.19 -23.59 -2.26
N VAL A 205 12.46 -24.54 -2.85
CA VAL A 205 11.81 -24.34 -4.15
C VAL A 205 10.46 -23.68 -3.95
N LEU A 206 10.21 -22.58 -4.67
CA LEU A 206 8.90 -21.92 -4.67
C LEU A 206 7.86 -22.84 -5.32
N ILE A 207 6.86 -23.26 -4.56
CA ILE A 207 5.81 -24.20 -4.98
C ILE A 207 4.43 -23.54 -5.14
N GLY A 208 4.26 -22.30 -4.68
CA GLY A 208 2.99 -21.61 -4.85
C GLY A 208 2.74 -20.47 -3.86
N SER A 209 1.47 -20.20 -3.60
CA SER A 209 1.03 -19.19 -2.62
C SER A 209 -0.28 -19.59 -1.97
N GLY A 210 -0.48 -19.12 -0.73
CA GLY A 210 -1.72 -19.26 0.03
C GLY A 210 -2.16 -17.94 0.66
N ILE A 211 -3.40 -17.91 1.15
CA ILE A 211 -3.91 -16.82 1.98
C ILE A 211 -3.85 -17.25 3.43
N ALA A 212 -3.07 -16.54 4.24
CA ALA A 212 -2.95 -16.80 5.67
C ALA A 212 -4.33 -16.75 6.35
N GLN A 213 -4.61 -17.77 7.15
CA GLN A 213 -5.84 -17.90 7.95
C GLN A 213 -5.58 -17.66 9.44
N ALA A 214 -4.30 -17.59 9.84
CA ALA A 214 -3.85 -17.41 11.20
C ALA A 214 -2.67 -16.41 11.25
N PRO A 215 -2.50 -15.64 12.33
CA PRO A 215 -1.35 -14.76 12.55
C PRO A 215 -0.08 -15.57 12.84
N ALA A 216 1.11 -14.99 12.61
CA ALA A 216 2.40 -15.67 12.68
C ALA A 216 2.65 -16.52 13.96
N TRP A 217 2.19 -16.05 15.13
CA TRP A 217 2.38 -16.79 16.39
C TRP A 217 1.67 -18.15 16.42
N GLU A 218 0.63 -18.36 15.60
CA GLU A 218 -0.03 -19.66 15.44
C GLU A 218 0.68 -20.57 14.42
N TRP A 219 1.57 -20.04 13.58
CA TRP A 219 2.29 -20.86 12.60
C TRP A 219 3.38 -21.72 13.24
N ASN A 220 3.83 -21.34 14.44
CA ASN A 220 4.78 -22.10 15.24
C ASN A 220 4.04 -22.96 16.29
N ASN A 221 3.61 -24.16 15.89
CA ASN A 221 2.90 -25.17 16.70
C ASN A 221 1.38 -24.99 16.88
N GLY A 222 0.73 -24.10 16.12
CA GLY A 222 -0.73 -24.03 16.10
C GLY A 222 -1.36 -25.23 15.40
N CYS A 223 -2.60 -25.54 15.80
CA CYS A 223 -3.40 -26.57 15.18
C CYS A 223 -4.31 -26.00 14.08
N GLY A 224 -4.60 -26.81 13.06
CA GLY A 224 -5.56 -26.46 12.02
C GLY A 224 -4.93 -25.88 10.76
N ARG A 225 -5.77 -25.23 9.95
CA ARG A 225 -5.40 -24.69 8.63
C ARG A 225 -4.76 -23.31 8.81
N LEU A 226 -3.50 -23.20 8.42
CA LEU A 226 -2.72 -21.96 8.50
C LEU A 226 -2.79 -21.12 7.23
N ALA A 227 -2.89 -21.76 6.05
CA ALA A 227 -3.11 -21.04 4.80
C ALA A 227 -4.03 -21.80 3.85
N LYS A 228 -4.94 -21.05 3.22
CA LYS A 228 -5.78 -21.56 2.13
C LYS A 228 -5.05 -21.40 0.80
N ILE A 229 -4.84 -22.48 0.05
CA ILE A 229 -4.05 -22.39 -1.20
C ILE A 229 -4.76 -21.53 -2.24
N ARG A 230 -3.98 -20.65 -2.87
CA ARG A 230 -4.42 -19.78 -3.97
C ARG A 230 -3.81 -20.20 -5.31
N HIS A 231 -2.51 -20.46 -5.35
CA HIS A 231 -1.82 -20.91 -6.55
C HIS A 231 -0.87 -22.05 -6.22
N ARG A 232 -0.74 -23.01 -7.15
CA ARG A 232 0.29 -24.05 -7.16
C ARG A 232 1.14 -23.84 -8.41
N LEU A 233 2.47 -23.89 -8.30
CA LEU A 233 3.40 -23.77 -9.43
C LEU A 233 3.46 -25.05 -10.25
#